data_AF-A0A286G2A5-F1
#
_entry.id   AF-A0A286G2A5-F1
#
_cell.length_a   1.000
_cell.length_b   1.000
_cell.length_c   1.000
_cell.angle_alpha   90.00
_cell.angle_beta   90.00
_cell.angle_gamma   90.00
#
_symmetry.space_group_name_H-M   'P 1'
#
loop_
_entity.id
_entity.type
_entity.pdbx_description
1 polymer ?
#
loop_
_entity_poly.entity_id
_entity_poly.type
_entity_poly.pdbx_seq_one_letter_code
_entity_poly.pdbx_strand_id
1 'polypeptide(L)'
;MLLVLPAVLSCGSGPLEKKYRSQTMWYDIRVGSSAKNDSINHELCRLAVVDNTSRKVKNEDFTYQELIDQGYDLLAKTHPEAYVDSLREVHSKP
;
A
#
# COMPACT_ATOMS: atom_id res chain seq x y z
N MET A 1 11.39 -39.29 -8.75
CA MET A 1 11.98 -38.21 -7.93
C MET A 1 11.16 -36.95 -8.14
N LEU A 2 10.14 -36.72 -7.30
CA LEU A 2 9.46 -35.42 -7.24
C LEU A 2 10.20 -34.58 -6.18
N LEU A 3 11.00 -33.62 -6.63
CA LEU A 3 11.54 -32.57 -5.77
C LEU A 3 10.41 -31.59 -5.46
N VAL A 4 9.66 -31.90 -4.40
CA VAL A 4 8.82 -30.91 -3.72
C VAL A 4 9.79 -29.98 -3.02
N LEU A 5 10.10 -28.84 -3.64
CA LEU A 5 10.82 -27.77 -2.96
C LEU A 5 9.98 -27.36 -1.73
N PRO A 6 10.51 -27.50 -0.52
CA PRO A 6 9.84 -26.96 0.65
C PRO A 6 9.88 -25.44 0.50
N ALA A 7 8.69 -24.83 0.42
CA ALA A 7 8.52 -23.39 0.52
C ALA A 7 9.21 -22.95 1.81
N VAL A 8 10.42 -22.43 1.66
CA VAL A 8 11.20 -21.77 2.69
C VAL A 8 10.29 -20.72 3.32
N LEU A 9 9.83 -21.01 4.53
CA LEU A 9 9.83 -20.13 5.69
C LEU A 9 10.10 -18.66 5.31
N SER A 10 9.12 -18.01 4.70
CA SER A 10 9.01 -16.57 4.84
C SER A 10 8.25 -16.39 6.14
N CYS A 11 8.94 -16.02 7.22
CA CYS A 11 8.34 -15.24 8.30
C CYS A 11 7.90 -13.90 7.69
N GLY A 12 6.93 -13.97 6.80
CA GLY A 12 6.89 -13.16 5.59
C GLY A 12 5.99 -11.98 5.79
N SER A 13 6.63 -10.82 5.74
CA SER A 13 6.07 -9.49 5.55
C SER A 13 4.67 -9.55 4.90
N GLY A 14 3.67 -8.96 5.57
CA GLY A 14 2.26 -9.04 5.17
C GLY A 14 2.00 -8.55 3.74
N PRO A 15 0.79 -8.74 3.18
CA PRO A 15 0.49 -8.38 1.79
C PRO A 15 0.85 -6.95 1.40
N LEU A 16 0.81 -5.99 2.35
CA LEU A 16 1.21 -4.60 2.11
C LEU A 16 2.72 -4.38 1.96
N GLU A 17 3.54 -5.30 2.48
CA GLU A 17 4.99 -5.28 2.38
C GLU A 17 5.51 -5.82 1.04
N LYS A 18 4.61 -6.34 0.19
CA LYS A 18 4.93 -6.75 -1.17
C LYS A 18 5.24 -5.51 -2.02
N LYS A 19 6.22 -5.64 -2.92
CA LYS A 19 6.47 -4.65 -3.96
C LYS A 19 5.28 -4.50 -4.89
N TYR A 20 5.02 -3.27 -5.30
CA TYR A 20 3.88 -2.91 -6.13
C TYR A 20 3.85 -3.72 -7.43
N ARG A 21 2.66 -4.25 -7.74
CA ARG A 21 2.34 -4.79 -9.05
C ARG A 21 0.94 -4.34 -9.44
N SER A 22 0.82 -3.70 -10.60
CA SER A 22 -0.47 -3.19 -11.07
C SER A 22 -1.54 -4.27 -11.20
N GLN A 23 -1.16 -5.51 -11.54
CA GLN A 23 -2.12 -6.62 -11.71
C GLN A 23 -2.70 -7.14 -10.39
N THR A 24 -1.97 -7.00 -9.28
CA THR A 24 -2.38 -7.56 -7.98
C THR A 24 -2.67 -6.51 -6.93
N MET A 25 -2.40 -5.23 -7.19
CA MET A 25 -2.63 -4.11 -6.27
C MET A 25 -3.97 -4.19 -5.53
N TRP A 26 -5.07 -4.38 -6.28
CA TRP A 26 -6.40 -4.42 -5.68
C TRP A 26 -6.54 -5.56 -4.67
N TYR A 27 -6.05 -6.75 -5.05
CA TYR A 27 -6.10 -7.94 -4.21
C TYR A 27 -5.16 -7.84 -3.00
N ASP A 28 -3.90 -7.46 -3.23
CA ASP A 28 -2.88 -7.41 -2.18
C ASP A 28 -3.24 -6.38 -1.10
N ILE A 29 -3.75 -5.20 -1.50
CA ILE A 29 -4.22 -4.19 -0.55
C ILE A 29 -5.41 -4.71 0.26
N ARG A 30 -6.41 -5.34 -0.39
CA ARG A 30 -7.57 -5.90 0.29
C ARG A 30 -7.19 -6.99 1.30
N VAL A 31 -6.23 -7.85 0.96
CA VAL A 31 -5.81 -8.93 1.88
C VAL A 31 -4.92 -8.38 3.00
N GLY A 32 -4.18 -7.30 2.74
CA GLY A 32 -3.30 -6.66 3.72
C GLY A 32 -3.96 -5.61 4.60
N SER A 33 -5.22 -5.25 4.32
CA SER A 33 -5.97 -4.20 4.99
C SER A 33 -7.19 -4.78 5.71
N SER A 34 -7.81 -3.98 6.58
CA SER A 34 -9.14 -4.29 7.14
C SER A 34 -10.22 -3.78 6.20
N ALA A 35 -11.42 -4.36 6.23
CA ALA A 35 -12.55 -3.93 5.39
C ALA A 35 -12.88 -2.42 5.52
N LYS A 36 -12.60 -1.83 6.69
CA LYS A 36 -12.73 -0.39 6.95
C LYS A 36 -11.69 0.46 6.19
N ASN A 37 -10.51 -0.12 5.96
CA ASN A 37 -9.33 0.55 5.42
C ASN A 37 -9.10 0.27 3.93
N ASP A 38 -9.64 -0.84 3.39
CA ASP A 38 -9.41 -1.26 2.00
C ASP A 38 -9.58 -0.10 1.01
N SER A 39 -10.73 0.57 1.07
CA SER A 39 -11.09 1.63 0.12
C SER A 39 -10.14 2.83 0.19
N ILE A 40 -9.75 3.27 1.39
CA ILE A 40 -8.82 4.39 1.55
C ILE A 40 -7.40 4.00 1.16
N ASN A 41 -6.96 2.78 1.50
CA ASN A 41 -5.64 2.29 1.14
C ASN A 41 -5.50 2.11 -0.38
N HIS A 42 -6.54 1.67 -1.08
CA HIS A 42 -6.56 1.66 -2.54
C HIS A 42 -6.40 3.05 -3.12
N GLU A 43 -7.12 4.04 -2.60
CA GLU A 43 -7.05 5.41 -3.11
C GLU A 43 -5.69 6.05 -2.83
N LEU A 44 -5.15 5.90 -1.63
CA LEU A 44 -3.82 6.42 -1.27
C LEU A 44 -2.72 5.80 -2.13
N CYS A 45 -2.75 4.47 -2.31
CA CYS A 45 -1.82 3.79 -3.20
C CYS A 45 -1.97 4.30 -4.66
N ARG A 46 -3.20 4.52 -5.13
CA ARG A 46 -3.46 5.06 -6.48
C ARG A 46 -2.90 6.47 -6.64
N LEU A 47 -3.08 7.34 -5.65
CA LEU A 47 -2.55 8.70 -5.66
C LEU A 47 -1.02 8.69 -5.77
N ALA A 48 -0.34 7.88 -4.95
CA ALA A 48 1.11 7.76 -5.00
C ALA A 48 1.61 7.19 -6.35
N VAL A 49 0.94 6.16 -6.89
CA VAL A 49 1.28 5.59 -8.20
C VAL A 49 1.20 6.62 -9.32
N VAL A 50 0.17 7.48 -9.30
CA VAL A 50 -0.02 8.54 -10.28
C VAL A 50 1.06 9.63 -10.14
N ASP A 51 1.34 10.09 -8.90
CA ASP A 51 2.39 11.09 -8.65
C ASP A 51 3.76 10.58 -9.12
N ASN A 52 4.14 9.37 -8.71
CA ASN A 52 5.39 8.74 -9.11
C ASN A 52 5.51 8.59 -10.63
N THR A 53 4.41 8.17 -11.29
CA THR A 53 4.37 8.08 -12.76
C THR A 53 4.64 9.44 -13.41
N SER A 54 4.01 10.51 -12.91
CA SER A 54 4.22 11.88 -13.42
C SER A 54 5.66 12.37 -13.23
N ARG A 55 6.34 11.87 -12.20
CA ARG A 55 7.73 12.20 -11.83
C ARG A 55 8.76 11.22 -12.40
N LYS A 56 8.32 10.24 -13.22
CA LYS A 56 9.16 9.18 -13.81
C LYS A 56 9.86 8.28 -12.79
N VAL A 57 9.26 8.11 -11.63
CA VAL A 57 9.68 7.20 -10.57
C VAL A 57 9.02 5.84 -10.79
N LYS A 58 9.77 4.74 -10.65
CA LYS A 58 9.25 3.37 -10.82
C LYS A 58 8.49 2.94 -9.57
N ASN A 59 7.22 2.61 -9.71
CA ASN A 59 6.39 2.20 -8.57
C ASN A 59 6.80 0.84 -8.01
N GLU A 60 7.36 -0.03 -8.85
CA GLU A 60 7.83 -1.36 -8.50
C GLU A 60 9.00 -1.35 -7.50
N ASP A 61 9.66 -0.20 -7.32
CA ASP A 61 10.71 0.00 -6.32
C ASP A 61 10.13 0.19 -4.90
N PHE A 62 8.81 0.33 -4.76
CA PHE A 62 8.11 0.57 -3.49
C PHE A 62 7.18 -0.58 -3.10
N THR A 63 6.98 -0.78 -1.81
CA THR A 63 5.93 -1.65 -1.27
C THR A 63 4.57 -0.95 -1.34
N TYR A 64 3.48 -1.72 -1.21
CA TYR A 64 2.16 -1.10 -1.09
C TYR A 64 2.06 -0.21 0.16
N GLN A 65 2.68 -0.59 1.27
CA GLN A 65 2.72 0.23 2.49
C GLN A 65 3.42 1.57 2.22
N GLU A 66 4.60 1.56 1.59
CA GLU A 66 5.34 2.78 1.24
C GLU A 66 4.53 3.69 0.31
N LEU A 67 3.77 3.12 -0.64
CA LEU A 67 2.89 3.88 -1.52
C LEU A 67 1.66 4.45 -0.80
N ILE A 68 1.08 3.72 0.15
CA ILE A 68 -0.03 4.21 0.99
C ILE A 68 0.45 5.40 1.84
N ASP A 69 1.64 5.30 2.44
CA ASP A 69 2.22 6.36 3.25
C ASP A 69 2.51 7.62 2.41
N GLN A 70 3.09 7.45 1.21
CA GLN A 70 3.24 8.54 0.24
C GLN A 70 1.88 9.16 -0.14
N GLY A 71 0.84 8.34 -0.29
CA GLY A 71 -0.52 8.79 -0.57
C GLY A 71 -1.06 9.72 0.52
N TYR A 72 -0.79 9.42 1.79
CA TYR A 72 -1.16 10.30 2.90
C TYR A 72 -0.40 11.63 2.85
N ASP A 73 0.90 11.59 2.53
CA ASP A 73 1.71 12.82 2.41
C ASP A 73 1.24 13.69 1.23
N LEU A 74 0.73 13.09 0.16
CA LEU A 74 0.10 13.80 -0.96
C LEU A 74 -1.26 14.39 -0.56
N LEU A 75 -2.05 13.64 0.20
CA LEU A 75 -3.33 14.12 0.73
C LEU A 75 -3.14 15.35 1.63
N ALA A 76 -2.10 15.36 2.46
CA ALA A 76 -1.76 16.47 3.36
C ALA A 76 -1.39 17.76 2.62
N LYS A 77 -1.01 17.69 1.33
CA LYS A 77 -0.75 18.89 0.51
C LYS A 77 -2.01 19.58 0.01
N THR A 78 -3.13 18.87 -0.02
CA THR A 78 -4.40 19.36 -0.58
C THR A 78 -5.51 19.49 0.47
N HIS A 79 -5.29 18.92 1.66
CA HIS A 79 -6.21 18.97 2.79
C HIS A 79 -5.51 19.47 4.06
N PRO A 80 -6.27 19.98 5.05
CA PRO A 80 -5.70 20.31 6.36
C PRO A 80 -5.02 19.11 7.00
N GLU A 81 -3.88 19.33 7.64
CA GLU A 81 -3.10 18.29 8.33
C GLU A 81 -3.94 17.53 9.36
N ALA A 82 -4.75 18.25 10.14
CA ALA A 82 -5.67 17.65 11.12
C ALA A 82 -6.66 16.64 10.51
N TYR A 83 -7.07 16.84 9.25
CA TYR A 83 -7.92 15.87 8.54
C TYR A 83 -7.14 14.60 8.21
N VAL A 84 -5.92 14.74 7.71
CA VAL A 84 -5.06 13.60 7.36
C VAL A 84 -4.64 12.82 8.60
N ASP A 85 -4.31 13.51 9.69
CA ASP A 85 -4.01 12.89 10.98
C ASP A 85 -5.22 12.12 11.52
N SER A 86 -6.42 12.69 11.41
CA SER A 86 -7.65 12.00 11.81
C SER A 86 -7.88 10.73 10.97
N LEU A 87 -7.61 10.77 9.66
CA LEU A 87 -7.69 9.58 8.81
C LEU A 87 -6.65 8.53 9.22
N ARG A 88 -5.39 8.93 9.41
CA ARG A 88 -4.34 8.03 9.90
C ARG A 88 -4.76 7.41 11.23
N GLU A 89 -5.25 8.18 12.19
CA GLU A 89 -5.68 7.65 13.49
C GLU A 89 -6.85 6.66 13.36
N VAL A 90 -7.86 7.00 12.54
CA VAL A 90 -9.05 6.17 12.34
C VAL A 90 -8.72 4.86 11.63
N HIS A 91 -7.72 4.86 10.74
CA HIS A 91 -7.34 3.73 9.91
C HIS A 91 -6.08 2.98 10.41
N SER A 92 -5.36 3.51 11.41
CA SER A 92 -4.22 2.81 12.05
C SER A 92 -4.64 1.94 13.25
N LYS A 93 -5.87 2.10 13.76
CA LYS A 93 -6.39 1.29 14.88
C LYS A 93 -6.95 -0.04 14.36
N PRO A 94 -6.51 -1.19 14.90
CA PRO A 94 -6.98 -2.51 14.49
C PRO A 94 -8.46 -2.74 14.78
#